data_AF-A0A1W9KZ45-F1
#
_entry.id   AF-A0A1W9KZ45-F1
#
_cell.length_a   1.000
_cell.length_b   1.000
_cell.length_c   1.000
_cell.angle_alpha   90.00
_cell.angle_beta   90.00
_cell.angle_gamma   90.00
#
_symmetry.space_group_name_H-M   'P 1'
#
loop_
_entity.id
_entity.type
_entity.pdbx_description
1 polymer ?
#
loop_
_entity_poly.entity_id
_entity_poly.type
_entity_poly.pdbx_seq_one_letter_code
_entity_poly.pdbx_strand_id
1 'polypeptide(L)'
;MRLMNLSLLKNHLVTSAAQRLKPALGRCLVALTLTTLAACASRAPEPTLYLLRSDPPPGVQVPASVSHVASDARHAWQLMLPVRVPAYLDRTALLLPQGANGVQPSSTRRWAEPLANSVPRVLAQDLNALLGEGAVWTSPLPPSVVVQGQLRVELLAFDVAANGEAVTLKARWTTAGATAAARQHLRSFTVPSATPETDGLVGAHRLALWQLAQAIAATLE
;
A
#
# COMPACT_ATOMS: atom_id res chain seq x y z
N MET A 1 -8.63 -69.71 69.08
CA MET A 1 -7.26 -69.35 68.67
C MET A 1 -7.22 -69.14 67.17
N ARG A 2 -7.43 -67.91 66.68
CA ARG A 2 -7.02 -67.43 65.34
C ARG A 2 -7.25 -65.92 65.30
N LEU A 3 -6.23 -65.16 65.71
CA LEU A 3 -6.14 -63.72 65.52
C LEU A 3 -5.98 -63.46 64.02
N MET A 4 -7.03 -62.96 63.39
CA MET A 4 -7.02 -62.61 61.97
C MET A 4 -6.36 -61.24 61.81
N ASN A 5 -5.29 -61.23 61.02
CA ASN A 5 -4.26 -60.20 61.00
C ASN A 5 -4.74 -58.92 60.30
N LEU A 6 -5.11 -57.88 61.07
CA LEU A 6 -5.65 -56.61 60.58
C LEU A 6 -4.64 -55.75 59.77
N SER A 7 -3.36 -56.12 59.73
CA SER A 7 -2.33 -55.35 59.02
C SER A 7 -2.34 -55.55 57.50
N LEU A 8 -2.87 -56.67 57.00
CA LEU A 8 -2.88 -56.97 55.56
C LEU A 8 -3.96 -56.20 54.78
N LEU A 9 -5.09 -55.84 55.40
CA LEU A 9 -6.15 -55.08 54.72
C LEU A 9 -5.80 -53.60 54.48
N LYS A 10 -5.00 -52.98 55.37
CA LYS A 10 -4.60 -51.57 55.22
C LYS A 10 -3.61 -51.36 54.09
N ASN A 11 -2.72 -52.32 53.82
CA ASN A 11 -1.70 -52.19 52.77
C ASN A 11 -2.28 -52.25 51.36
N HIS A 12 -3.35 -53.02 51.12
CA HIS A 12 -4.00 -53.11 49.80
C HIS A 12 -4.83 -51.88 49.42
N LEU A 13 -5.40 -51.16 50.40
CA LEU A 13 -6.16 -49.93 50.16
C LEU A 13 -5.25 -48.75 49.79
N VAL A 14 -4.06 -48.65 50.40
CA VAL A 14 -3.11 -47.56 50.14
C VAL A 14 -2.44 -47.72 48.76
N THR A 15 -2.18 -48.94 48.30
CA THR A 15 -1.57 -49.18 46.97
C THR A 15 -2.53 -48.85 45.82
N SER A 16 -3.83 -49.12 45.96
CA SER A 16 -4.81 -48.87 44.89
C SER A 16 -5.07 -47.38 44.63
N ALA A 17 -4.94 -46.49 45.62
CA ALA A 17 -5.13 -45.05 45.45
C ALA A 17 -3.97 -44.40 44.69
N ALA A 18 -2.73 -44.82 44.98
CA ALA A 18 -1.51 -44.32 44.33
C ALA A 18 -1.41 -44.75 42.85
N GLN A 19 -1.99 -45.90 42.48
CA GLN A 19 -2.03 -46.38 41.09
C GLN A 19 -3.06 -45.66 40.21
N ARG A 20 -4.14 -45.10 40.78
CA ARG A 20 -5.15 -44.34 40.02
C ARG A 20 -4.78 -42.86 39.80
N LEU A 21 -3.91 -42.28 40.62
CA LEU A 21 -3.44 -40.90 40.46
C LEU A 21 -2.46 -40.72 39.28
N LYS A 22 -1.58 -41.71 39.02
CA LYS A 22 -0.58 -41.66 37.93
C LYS A 22 -1.19 -41.45 36.52
N PRO A 23 -2.25 -42.18 36.11
CA PRO A 23 -2.87 -41.96 34.80
C PRO A 23 -3.69 -40.67 34.74
N ALA A 24 -4.23 -40.19 35.87
CA ALA A 24 -4.97 -38.92 35.93
C ALA A 24 -4.04 -37.71 35.76
N LEU A 25 -2.85 -37.75 36.39
CA LEU A 25 -1.83 -36.70 36.25
C LEU A 25 -1.28 -36.63 34.82
N GLY A 26 -1.04 -37.78 34.18
CA GLY A 26 -0.58 -37.84 32.78
C GLY A 26 -1.63 -37.30 31.79
N ARG A 27 -2.92 -37.59 32.03
CA ARG A 27 -4.02 -37.05 31.20
C ARG A 27 -4.20 -35.54 31.37
N CYS A 28 -4.04 -35.01 32.58
CA CYS A 28 -4.02 -33.55 32.81
C CYS A 28 -2.83 -32.87 32.14
N LEU A 29 -1.64 -33.47 32.19
CA LEU A 29 -0.44 -32.91 31.55
C LEU A 29 -0.60 -32.86 30.02
N VAL A 30 -1.11 -33.93 29.41
CA VAL A 30 -1.37 -34.01 27.97
C VAL A 30 -2.47 -33.04 27.54
N ALA A 31 -3.55 -32.91 28.32
CA ALA A 31 -4.62 -31.96 28.04
C ALA A 31 -4.12 -30.51 28.13
N LEU A 32 -3.29 -30.19 29.14
CA LEU A 32 -2.71 -28.86 29.31
C LEU A 32 -1.78 -28.50 28.14
N THR A 33 -0.95 -29.45 27.69
CA THR A 33 -0.10 -29.27 26.49
C THR A 33 -0.91 -29.13 25.20
N LEU A 34 -2.04 -29.83 25.03
CA LEU A 34 -2.89 -29.64 23.85
C LEU A 34 -3.54 -28.25 23.83
N THR A 35 -3.96 -27.73 24.98
CA THR A 35 -4.55 -26.38 25.07
C THR A 35 -3.53 -25.25 24.84
N THR A 36 -2.27 -25.42 25.23
CA THR A 36 -1.23 -24.40 24.98
C THR A 36 -0.80 -24.35 23.52
N LEU A 37 -0.79 -25.47 22.79
CA LEU A 37 -0.55 -25.48 21.35
C LEU A 37 -1.68 -24.80 20.55
N ALA A 38 -2.93 -24.91 21.00
CA ALA A 38 -4.06 -24.25 20.35
C ALA A 38 -4.08 -22.72 20.55
N ALA A 39 -3.53 -22.24 21.66
CA ALA A 39 -3.43 -20.79 21.95
C ALA A 39 -2.35 -20.09 21.10
N CYS A 40 -1.31 -20.79 20.67
CA CYS A 40 -0.28 -20.24 19.76
C CYS A 40 -0.74 -20.17 18.29
N ALA A 41 -1.91 -20.73 17.95
CA ALA A 41 -2.50 -20.64 16.61
C ALA A 41 -3.40 -19.41 16.41
N SER A 42 -3.30 -18.41 17.29
CA SER A 42 -4.01 -17.12 17.16
C SER A 42 -3.71 -16.51 15.78
N ARG A 43 -4.71 -16.57 14.89
CA ARG A 43 -4.65 -16.11 13.51
C ARG A 43 -4.28 -14.64 13.48
N ALA A 44 -3.19 -14.30 12.78
CA ALA A 44 -2.87 -12.90 12.54
C ALA A 44 -4.06 -12.21 11.84
N PRO A 45 -4.43 -10.97 12.23
CA PRO A 45 -5.51 -10.24 11.57
C PRO A 45 -5.27 -10.15 10.07
N GLU A 46 -6.32 -10.31 9.28
CA GLU A 46 -6.23 -10.09 7.84
C GLU A 46 -5.91 -8.61 7.57
N PRO A 47 -4.94 -8.29 6.70
CA PRO A 47 -4.60 -6.91 6.42
C PRO A 47 -5.69 -6.24 5.56
N THR A 48 -6.03 -5.00 5.89
CA THR A 48 -6.81 -4.12 5.02
C THR A 48 -5.96 -3.69 3.84
N LEU A 49 -6.49 -3.87 2.63
CA LEU A 49 -5.85 -3.49 1.39
C LEU A 49 -6.40 -2.16 0.87
N TYR A 50 -5.49 -1.27 0.48
CA TYR A 50 -5.77 0.08 -0.01
C TYR A 50 -5.31 0.23 -1.45
N LEU A 51 -6.16 0.80 -2.29
CA LEU A 51 -5.86 0.98 -3.72
C LEU A 51 -5.76 2.47 -4.05
N LEU A 52 -4.71 2.86 -4.77
CA LEU A 52 -4.73 4.13 -5.49
C LEU A 52 -5.66 3.99 -6.69
N ARG A 53 -6.88 4.50 -6.53
CA ARG A 53 -7.92 4.49 -7.56
C ARG A 53 -7.50 5.36 -8.74
N SER A 54 -7.80 4.93 -9.95
CA SER A 54 -7.58 5.73 -11.17
C SER A 54 -8.61 6.84 -11.36
N ASP A 55 -9.78 6.72 -10.72
CA ASP A 55 -10.80 7.76 -10.74
C ASP A 55 -10.24 9.06 -10.12
N PRO A 56 -10.56 10.24 -10.69
CA PRO A 56 -10.20 11.53 -10.10
C PRO A 56 -10.65 11.61 -8.62
N PRO A 57 -9.86 12.25 -7.73
CA PRO A 57 -10.25 12.41 -6.33
C PRO A 57 -11.61 13.14 -6.20
N PRO A 58 -12.44 12.80 -5.21
CA PRO A 58 -13.71 13.52 -4.99
C PRO A 58 -13.49 15.02 -4.80
N GLY A 59 -14.38 15.83 -5.40
CA GLY A 59 -14.36 17.29 -5.24
C GLY A 59 -13.34 18.03 -6.11
N VAL A 60 -12.56 17.33 -6.94
CA VAL A 60 -11.72 17.99 -7.95
C VAL A 60 -12.51 18.26 -9.22
N GLN A 61 -12.18 19.35 -9.91
CA GLN A 61 -12.75 19.66 -11.21
C GLN A 61 -11.94 18.94 -12.29
N VAL A 62 -12.63 18.11 -13.08
CA VAL A 62 -12.09 17.57 -14.32
C VAL A 62 -12.56 18.50 -15.45
N PRO A 63 -11.67 19.00 -16.31
CA PRO A 63 -12.09 19.79 -17.46
C PRO A 63 -13.14 19.01 -18.27
N ALA A 64 -14.20 19.68 -18.71
CA ALA A 64 -15.15 19.08 -19.65
C ALA A 64 -14.35 18.63 -20.88
N SER A 65 -14.38 17.33 -21.19
CA SER A 65 -13.53 16.74 -22.21
C SER A 65 -13.63 17.54 -23.51
N VAL A 66 -12.52 18.15 -23.91
CA VAL A 66 -12.41 18.75 -25.24
C VAL A 66 -12.48 17.58 -26.20
N SER A 67 -13.59 17.46 -26.94
CA SER A 67 -13.72 16.47 -28.00
C SER A 67 -12.70 16.85 -29.07
N HIS A 68 -11.49 16.29 -28.99
CA HIS A 68 -10.53 16.40 -30.08
C HIS A 68 -11.13 15.66 -31.28
N VAL A 69 -11.48 16.45 -32.29
CA VAL A 69 -11.95 15.97 -33.60
C VAL A 69 -11.00 14.86 -34.06
N ALA A 70 -11.55 13.73 -34.48
CA ALA A 70 -10.77 12.59 -34.96
C ALA A 70 -9.87 13.00 -36.12
N SER A 71 -8.60 13.30 -35.84
CA SER A 71 -7.53 13.36 -36.83
C SER A 71 -6.80 12.03 -36.86
N ASP A 72 -6.43 11.57 -38.05
CA ASP A 72 -5.76 10.28 -38.28
C ASP A 72 -4.44 10.12 -37.50
N ALA A 73 -3.78 11.24 -37.16
CA ALA A 73 -2.64 11.28 -36.26
C ALA A 73 -3.01 12.00 -34.96
N ARG A 74 -2.84 11.33 -33.82
CA ARG A 74 -2.97 11.96 -32.49
C ARG A 74 -1.57 12.28 -31.97
N HIS A 75 -1.27 13.57 -31.88
CA HIS A 75 -0.05 14.04 -31.23
C HIS A 75 -0.19 13.82 -29.72
N ALA A 76 0.77 13.11 -29.13
CA ALA A 76 0.71 12.76 -27.73
C ALA A 76 2.08 12.81 -27.06
N TRP A 77 2.07 13.01 -25.75
CA TRP A 77 3.24 12.85 -24.92
C TRP A 77 3.43 11.38 -24.52
N GLN A 78 4.67 10.90 -24.51
CA GLN A 78 5.00 9.58 -23.99
C GLN A 78 5.47 9.69 -22.53
N LEU A 79 4.72 9.10 -21.60
CA LEU A 79 5.18 8.86 -20.23
C LEU A 79 6.21 7.72 -20.23
N MET A 80 7.44 8.06 -19.87
CA MET A 80 8.56 7.13 -19.82
C MET A 80 8.51 6.29 -18.54
N LEU A 81 8.53 4.97 -18.70
CA LEU A 81 8.56 4.02 -17.60
C LEU A 81 10.00 3.53 -17.31
N PRO A 82 10.29 3.15 -16.05
CA PRO A 82 9.42 3.28 -14.88
C PRO A 82 9.33 4.73 -14.39
N VAL A 83 8.18 5.10 -13.81
CA VAL A 83 8.14 6.25 -12.90
C VAL A 83 8.87 5.82 -11.63
N ARG A 84 10.02 6.43 -11.36
CA ARG A 84 10.84 6.03 -10.22
C ARG A 84 10.16 6.42 -8.91
N VAL A 85 10.09 5.48 -7.97
CA VAL A 85 9.60 5.67 -6.61
C VAL A 85 10.76 5.35 -5.65
N PRO A 86 10.89 6.03 -4.50
CA PRO A 86 11.95 5.70 -3.54
C PRO A 86 11.90 4.23 -3.12
N ALA A 87 13.05 3.56 -3.08
CA ALA A 87 13.11 2.11 -2.87
C ALA A 87 12.52 1.65 -1.53
N TYR A 88 12.53 2.50 -0.50
CA TYR A 88 11.89 2.16 0.78
C TYR A 88 10.35 2.14 0.67
N LEU A 89 9.75 2.84 -0.30
CA LEU A 89 8.33 2.80 -0.62
C LEU A 89 7.94 1.66 -1.57
N ASP A 90 8.91 0.96 -2.16
CA ASP A 90 8.67 -0.18 -3.06
C ASP A 90 8.33 -1.45 -2.27
N ARG A 91 7.18 -1.40 -1.59
CA ARG A 91 6.61 -2.48 -0.79
C ARG A 91 5.11 -2.27 -0.66
N THR A 92 4.41 -3.35 -0.34
CA THR A 92 2.95 -3.26 -0.11
C THR A 92 2.60 -2.76 1.29
N ALA A 93 3.50 -2.81 2.28
CA ALA A 93 3.19 -2.26 3.60
C ALA A 93 3.06 -0.72 3.53
N LEU A 94 1.97 -0.17 4.05
CA LEU A 94 1.82 1.28 4.18
C LEU A 94 2.76 1.77 5.29
N LEU A 95 3.64 2.71 4.94
CA LEU A 95 4.60 3.29 5.88
C LEU A 95 3.96 4.44 6.65
N LEU A 96 4.09 4.41 7.97
CA LEU A 96 3.60 5.43 8.89
C LEU A 96 4.78 6.08 9.61
N PRO A 97 4.71 7.37 9.96
CA PRO A 97 5.76 8.02 10.72
C PRO A 97 5.94 7.36 12.10
N GLN A 98 7.19 7.27 12.55
CA GLN A 98 7.56 6.72 13.86
C GLN A 98 8.68 7.58 14.49
N GLY A 99 8.38 8.26 15.59
CA GLY A 99 9.32 9.19 16.21
C GLY A 99 9.61 10.41 15.31
N ALA A 100 10.75 11.06 15.52
CA ALA A 100 11.06 12.31 14.82
C ALA A 100 11.46 12.12 13.34
N ASN A 101 12.12 11.00 13.00
CA ASN A 101 12.71 10.77 11.68
C ASN A 101 12.51 9.33 11.17
N GLY A 102 11.73 8.51 11.87
CA GLY A 102 11.52 7.11 11.53
C GLY A 102 10.25 6.90 10.72
N VAL A 103 10.20 5.77 10.02
CA VAL A 103 8.98 5.23 9.41
C VAL A 103 8.86 3.76 9.78
N GLN A 104 7.64 3.31 10.03
CA GLN A 104 7.33 1.94 10.38
C GLN A 104 6.35 1.34 9.36
N PRO A 105 6.63 0.15 8.82
CA PRO A 105 5.63 -0.57 8.02
C PRO A 105 4.47 -1.01 8.90
N SER A 106 3.25 -0.70 8.48
CA SER A 106 2.05 -1.21 9.14
C SER A 106 1.93 -2.72 8.96
N SER A 107 1.53 -3.42 10.04
CA SER A 107 1.26 -4.86 10.02
C SER A 107 -0.08 -5.21 9.37
N THR A 108 -1.07 -4.32 9.50
CA THR A 108 -2.47 -4.54 9.10
C THR A 108 -2.94 -3.67 7.95
N ARG A 109 -2.15 -2.68 7.51
CA ARG A 109 -2.53 -1.77 6.41
C ARG A 109 -1.54 -1.90 5.27
N ARG A 110 -2.05 -2.24 4.09
CA ARG A 110 -1.21 -2.50 2.92
C ARG A 110 -1.79 -1.86 1.68
N TRP A 111 -0.93 -1.36 0.81
CA TRP A 111 -1.29 -1.14 -0.57
C TRP A 111 -1.67 -2.48 -1.22
N ALA A 112 -2.73 -2.47 -2.02
CA ALA A 112 -3.19 -3.62 -2.79
C ALA A 112 -2.15 -4.05 -3.85
N GLU A 113 -1.30 -3.13 -4.27
CA GLU A 113 -0.14 -3.34 -5.14
C GLU A 113 1.00 -2.39 -4.76
N PRO A 114 2.26 -2.68 -5.10
CA PRO A 114 3.37 -1.74 -4.87
C PRO A 114 3.13 -0.39 -5.54
N LEU A 115 3.52 0.70 -4.87
CA LEU A 115 3.35 2.05 -5.39
C LEU A 115 4.07 2.27 -6.72
N ALA A 116 5.19 1.59 -6.94
CA ALA A 116 5.91 1.59 -8.21
C ALA A 116 5.06 1.11 -9.41
N ASN A 117 4.03 0.29 -9.15
CA ASN A 117 3.10 -0.20 -10.18
C ASN A 117 1.87 0.71 -10.30
N SER A 118 1.29 1.14 -9.17
CA SER A 118 0.06 1.94 -9.20
C SER A 118 0.28 3.37 -9.67
N VAL A 119 1.39 4.02 -9.26
CA VAL A 119 1.69 5.43 -9.58
C VAL A 119 1.73 5.70 -11.08
N PRO A 120 2.50 4.99 -11.92
CA PRO A 120 2.54 5.27 -13.35
C PRO A 120 1.17 5.13 -14.02
N ARG A 121 0.40 4.11 -13.62
CA ARG A 121 -0.95 3.86 -14.14
C ARG A 121 -1.91 4.99 -13.77
N VAL A 122 -1.98 5.38 -12.50
CA VAL A 122 -2.87 6.44 -12.04
C VAL A 122 -2.45 7.80 -12.60
N LEU A 123 -1.15 8.10 -12.65
CA LEU A 123 -0.65 9.35 -13.22
C LEU A 123 -0.99 9.48 -14.72
N ALA A 124 -0.87 8.40 -15.50
CA ALA A 124 -1.27 8.43 -16.91
C ALA A 124 -2.77 8.68 -17.07
N GLN A 125 -3.61 8.09 -16.22
CA GLN A 125 -5.05 8.31 -16.23
C GLN A 125 -5.39 9.77 -15.86
N ASP A 126 -4.76 10.31 -14.83
CA ASP A 126 -4.96 11.71 -14.42
C ASP A 126 -4.55 12.69 -15.51
N LEU A 127 -3.42 12.44 -16.18
CA LEU A 127 -2.98 13.29 -17.28
C LEU A 127 -3.94 13.23 -18.48
N ASN A 128 -4.49 12.07 -18.81
CA ASN A 128 -5.52 11.97 -19.86
C ASN A 128 -6.85 12.60 -19.43
N ALA A 129 -7.21 12.53 -18.15
CA ALA A 129 -8.40 13.22 -17.64
C ALA A 129 -8.24 14.76 -17.72
N LEU A 130 -7.03 15.28 -17.52
CA LEU A 130 -6.73 16.72 -17.57
C LEU A 130 -6.50 17.24 -18.99
N LEU A 131 -5.82 16.48 -19.84
CA LEU A 131 -5.37 16.91 -21.19
C LEU A 131 -6.25 16.37 -22.32
N GLY A 132 -7.18 15.46 -22.02
CA GLY A 132 -7.99 14.75 -22.99
C GLY A 132 -7.51 13.32 -23.25
N GLU A 133 -8.46 12.44 -23.56
CA GLU A 133 -8.21 11.02 -23.81
C GLU A 133 -7.21 10.82 -24.96
N GLY A 134 -6.11 10.11 -24.69
CA GLY A 134 -5.06 9.84 -25.65
C GLY A 134 -3.99 10.92 -25.78
N ALA A 135 -4.00 11.94 -24.90
CA ALA A 135 -2.94 12.95 -24.83
C ALA A 135 -1.63 12.41 -24.24
N VAL A 136 -1.70 11.38 -23.38
CA VAL A 136 -0.53 10.74 -22.77
C VAL A 136 -0.57 9.22 -22.92
N TRP A 137 0.52 8.65 -23.44
CA TRP A 137 0.67 7.20 -23.64
C TRP A 137 1.88 6.64 -22.92
N THR A 138 1.84 5.35 -22.62
CA THR A 138 3.02 4.55 -22.24
C THR A 138 3.34 3.56 -23.36
N SER A 139 4.55 3.00 -23.35
CA SER A 139 4.96 2.00 -24.37
C SER A 139 4.27 0.64 -24.11
N PRO A 140 3.93 -0.14 -25.15
CA PRO A 140 4.09 0.15 -26.58
C PRO A 140 3.03 1.12 -27.12
N LEU A 141 3.44 1.96 -28.08
CA LEU A 141 2.58 2.97 -28.70
C LEU A 141 1.80 2.37 -29.88
N PRO A 142 0.50 2.68 -30.02
CA PRO A 142 -0.25 2.34 -31.23
C PRO A 142 0.35 3.02 -32.49
N PRO A 143 0.25 2.42 -33.68
CA PRO A 143 0.80 3.00 -34.92
C PRO A 143 0.26 4.39 -35.28
N SER A 144 -0.95 4.73 -34.83
CA SER A 144 -1.61 6.02 -35.10
C SER A 144 -1.18 7.15 -34.14
N VAL A 145 -0.35 6.84 -33.13
CA VAL A 145 0.12 7.83 -32.15
C VAL A 145 1.46 8.40 -32.60
N VAL A 146 1.50 9.72 -32.77
CA VAL A 146 2.73 10.46 -33.07
C VAL A 146 3.24 11.10 -31.77
N VAL A 147 4.42 10.69 -31.32
CA VAL A 147 5.00 11.22 -30.08
C VAL A 147 5.57 12.61 -30.33
N GLN A 148 4.96 13.62 -29.71
CA GLN A 148 5.45 15.01 -29.79
C GLN A 148 6.49 15.33 -28.72
N GLY A 149 6.59 14.50 -27.69
CA GLY A 149 7.58 14.65 -26.63
C GLY A 149 7.56 13.53 -25.61
N GLN A 150 8.60 13.47 -24.79
CA GLN A 150 8.76 12.51 -23.71
C GLN A 150 8.65 13.20 -22.35
N LEU A 151 7.92 12.55 -21.45
CA LEU A 151 7.77 12.92 -20.05
C LEU A 151 8.44 11.86 -19.18
N ARG A 152 9.48 12.24 -18.44
CA ARG A 152 10.10 11.38 -17.42
C ARG A 152 9.75 11.90 -16.03
N VAL A 153 9.28 11.02 -15.14
CA VAL A 153 8.86 11.40 -13.78
C VAL A 153 9.60 10.55 -12.74
N GLU A 154 10.00 11.18 -11.65
CA GLU A 154 10.58 10.55 -10.47
C GLU A 154 9.96 11.15 -9.22
N LEU A 155 9.40 10.30 -8.36
CA LEU A 155 9.02 10.64 -7.00
C LEU A 155 10.26 10.59 -6.11
N LEU A 156 10.42 11.63 -5.30
CA LEU A 156 11.48 11.82 -4.31
C LEU A 156 10.96 11.59 -2.88
N ALA A 157 9.67 11.79 -2.67
CA ALA A 157 8.93 11.46 -1.45
C ALA A 157 7.46 11.22 -1.83
N PHE A 158 6.79 10.30 -1.14
CA PHE A 158 5.36 10.07 -1.27
C PHE A 158 4.83 9.39 0.01
N ASP A 159 4.96 10.11 1.12
CA ASP A 159 4.90 9.55 2.46
C ASP A 159 3.89 10.31 3.33
N VAL A 160 3.37 9.64 4.34
CA VAL A 160 2.69 10.31 5.45
C VAL A 160 3.68 11.21 6.17
N ALA A 161 3.33 12.49 6.33
CA ALA A 161 4.14 13.50 7.00
C ALA A 161 4.38 13.10 8.47
N ALA A 162 5.45 13.63 9.08
CA ALA A 162 5.87 13.26 10.43
C ALA A 162 4.79 13.45 11.51
N ASN A 163 3.85 14.37 11.32
CA ASN A 163 2.71 14.58 12.23
C ASN A 163 1.60 13.53 12.10
N GLY A 164 1.62 12.69 11.06
CA GLY A 164 0.60 11.67 10.81
C GLY A 164 -0.70 12.20 10.21
N GLU A 165 -0.77 13.48 9.83
CA GLU A 165 -2.02 14.16 9.45
C GLU A 165 -2.02 14.66 8.01
N ALA A 166 -0.94 14.44 7.26
CA ALA A 166 -0.83 14.86 5.87
C ALA A 166 0.01 13.88 5.06
N VAL A 167 -0.04 14.01 3.74
CA VAL A 167 0.84 13.30 2.81
C VAL A 167 1.72 14.31 2.11
N THR A 168 3.02 14.03 2.07
CA THR A 168 4.00 14.79 1.30
C THR A 168 4.33 14.05 0.03
N LEU A 169 4.09 14.67 -1.12
CA LEU A 169 4.60 14.23 -2.41
C LEU A 169 5.65 15.22 -2.88
N LYS A 170 6.88 14.75 -3.10
CA LYS A 170 7.92 15.53 -3.79
C LYS A 170 8.28 14.81 -5.06
N ALA A 171 8.29 15.52 -6.19
CA ALA A 171 8.59 14.92 -7.47
C ALA A 171 9.40 15.86 -8.35
N ARG A 172 10.24 15.27 -9.18
CA ARG A 172 10.84 15.93 -10.34
C ARG A 172 10.32 15.30 -11.62
N TRP A 173 10.21 16.11 -12.65
CA TRP A 173 9.93 15.62 -13.98
C TRP A 173 10.72 16.38 -15.03
N THR A 174 10.92 15.73 -16.17
CA THR A 174 11.57 16.31 -17.34
C THR A 174 10.66 16.17 -18.53
N THR A 175 10.43 17.27 -19.23
CA THR A 175 9.72 17.32 -20.52
C THR A 175 10.76 17.52 -21.62
N ALA A 176 10.82 16.62 -22.59
CA ALA A 176 11.67 16.77 -23.77
C ALA A 176 10.79 16.69 -25.02
N GLY A 177 10.57 17.82 -25.69
CA GLY A 177 9.84 17.83 -26.96
C GLY A 177 10.66 17.17 -28.07
N ALA A 178 10.01 16.72 -29.13
CA ALA A 178 10.69 16.08 -30.26
C ALA A 178 11.77 16.98 -30.90
N THR A 179 11.56 18.29 -30.88
CA THR A 179 12.48 19.31 -31.42
C THR A 179 12.93 20.34 -30.38
N ALA A 180 12.44 20.24 -29.14
CA ALA A 180 12.68 21.21 -28.07
C ALA A 180 13.67 20.67 -27.03
N ALA A 181 14.49 21.56 -26.45
CA ALA A 181 15.39 21.20 -25.38
C ALA A 181 14.63 20.68 -24.14
N ALA A 182 15.26 19.76 -23.40
CA ALA A 182 14.68 19.21 -22.18
C ALA A 182 14.56 20.28 -21.09
N ARG A 183 13.39 20.34 -20.44
CA ARG A 183 13.12 21.21 -19.28
C ARG A 183 12.88 20.34 -18.05
N GLN A 184 13.55 20.66 -16.95
CA GLN A 184 13.38 19.96 -15.68
C GLN A 184 12.57 20.82 -14.70
N HIS A 185 11.67 20.17 -13.99
CA HIS A 185 10.82 20.76 -12.97
C HIS A 185 10.94 19.97 -11.67
N LEU A 186 10.79 20.66 -10.54
CA LEU A 186 10.76 20.09 -9.20
C LEU A 186 9.64 20.78 -8.44
N ARG A 187 8.77 19.99 -7.78
CA ARG A 187 7.70 20.48 -6.91
C ARG A 187 7.52 19.58 -5.69
N SER A 188 6.94 20.18 -4.66
CA SER A 188 6.49 19.49 -3.45
C SER A 188 5.04 19.87 -3.18
N PHE A 189 4.24 18.90 -2.78
CA PHE A 189 2.84 19.03 -2.42
C PHE A 189 2.67 18.46 -1.02
N THR A 190 1.92 19.17 -0.19
CA THR A 190 1.51 18.68 1.14
C THR A 190 0.00 18.70 1.17
N VAL A 191 -0.60 17.52 1.29
CA VAL A 191 -2.05 17.36 1.26
C VAL A 191 -2.50 16.89 2.65
N PRO A 192 -3.30 17.70 3.37
CA PRO A 192 -3.89 17.30 4.63
C PRO A 192 -4.79 16.08 4.45
N SER A 193 -4.76 15.19 5.43
CA SER A 193 -5.71 14.10 5.54
C SER A 193 -7.08 14.65 5.93
N ALA A 194 -8.13 14.22 5.23
CA ALA A 194 -9.50 14.62 5.59
C ALA A 194 -9.92 14.08 6.96
N THR A 195 -9.35 12.93 7.34
CA THR A 195 -9.61 12.25 8.60
C THR A 195 -8.32 11.63 9.15
N PRO A 196 -8.16 11.40 10.46
CA PRO A 196 -6.93 10.80 11.00
C PRO A 196 -6.78 9.30 10.69
N GLU A 197 -7.83 8.66 10.15
CA GLU A 197 -7.79 7.26 9.76
C GLU A 197 -7.01 7.04 8.46
N THR A 198 -6.67 5.77 8.21
CA THR A 198 -5.89 5.38 7.02
C THR A 198 -6.62 5.68 5.71
N ASP A 199 -7.95 5.63 5.68
CA ASP A 199 -8.73 6.03 4.52
C ASP A 199 -8.50 7.51 4.15
N GLY A 200 -8.47 8.40 5.16
CA GLY A 200 -8.14 9.81 4.96
C GLY A 200 -6.73 9.98 4.38
N LEU A 201 -5.75 9.25 4.91
CA LEU A 201 -4.37 9.30 4.43
C LEU A 201 -4.23 8.78 3.01
N VAL A 202 -4.93 7.70 2.65
CA VAL A 202 -4.96 7.16 1.29
C VAL A 202 -5.65 8.15 0.34
N GLY A 203 -6.72 8.82 0.79
CA GLY A 203 -7.33 9.94 0.08
C GLY A 203 -6.35 11.08 -0.18
N ALA A 204 -5.55 11.45 0.81
CA ALA A 204 -4.50 12.47 0.66
C ALA A 204 -3.39 12.03 -0.31
N HIS A 205 -2.99 10.75 -0.33
CA HIS A 205 -2.05 10.23 -1.35
C HIS A 205 -2.64 10.40 -2.76
N ARG A 206 -3.90 10.01 -2.94
CA ARG A 206 -4.59 10.09 -4.22
C ARG A 206 -4.70 11.53 -4.72
N LEU A 207 -5.02 12.47 -3.83
CA LEU A 207 -5.12 13.90 -4.14
C LEU A 207 -3.74 14.53 -4.41
N ALA A 208 -2.68 14.14 -3.70
CA ALA A 208 -1.33 14.60 -3.98
C ALA A 208 -0.86 14.19 -5.38
N LEU A 209 -1.21 12.96 -5.82
CA LEU A 209 -0.90 12.51 -7.18
C LEU A 209 -1.70 13.27 -8.25
N TRP A 210 -2.96 13.62 -7.97
CA TRP A 210 -3.75 14.49 -8.83
C TRP A 210 -3.14 15.90 -8.96
N GLN A 211 -2.66 16.48 -7.85
CA GLN A 211 -1.96 17.77 -7.87
C GLN A 211 -0.65 17.71 -8.67
N LEU A 212 0.09 16.60 -8.59
CA LEU A 212 1.23 16.37 -9.45
C LEU A 212 0.82 16.34 -10.94
N ALA A 213 -0.26 15.62 -11.27
CA ALA A 213 -0.75 15.54 -12.65
C ALA A 213 -1.14 16.92 -13.21
N GLN A 214 -1.82 17.76 -12.43
CA GLN A 214 -2.12 19.15 -12.81
C GLN A 214 -0.86 19.98 -13.05
N ALA A 215 0.13 19.87 -12.16
CA ALA A 215 1.39 20.60 -12.31
C ALA A 215 2.19 20.13 -13.53
N ILE A 216 2.14 18.85 -13.86
CA ILE A 216 2.75 18.31 -15.09
C ILE A 216 1.98 18.80 -16.31
N ALA A 217 0.65 18.69 -16.32
CA ALA A 217 -0.20 19.12 -17.44
C ALA A 217 0.08 20.57 -17.85
N ALA A 218 0.22 21.48 -16.88
CA ALA A 218 0.59 22.88 -17.11
C ALA A 218 2.01 23.10 -17.71
N THR A 219 2.84 22.06 -17.81
CA THR A 219 4.16 22.10 -18.47
C THR A 219 4.18 21.45 -19.85
N LEU A 220 3.09 20.76 -20.22
CA LEU A 220 2.92 20.04 -21.48
C LEU A 220 2.14 20.84 -22.54
N GLU A 221 1.59 22.00 -22.15
CA GLU A 221 1.03 23.01 -23.04
C GLU A 221 2.06 23.60 -24.00
#